data_AF-A0A0D2V4K6-F1
#
_entry.id   AF-A0A0D2V4K6-F1
#
_cell.length_a   1.000
_cell.length_b   1.000
_cell.length_c   1.000
_cell.angle_alpha   90.00
_cell.angle_beta   90.00
_cell.angle_gamma   90.00
#
_symmetry.space_group_name_H-M   'P 1'
#
loop_
_entity.id
_entity.type
_entity.pdbx_description
1 polymer ?
#
loop_
_entity_poly.entity_id
_entity_poly.type
_entity_poly.pdbx_seq_one_letter_code
_entity_poly.pdbx_strand_id
1 'polypeptide(L)' 'ADICQLGMDQRKVNVLAREYCDDIKRKNKPIILSHHMLLGLQQGQEKMSKSDPSSSIFMEDEEV' A
#
# COMPACT_ATOMS: atom_id res chain seq x y z
N ALA A 1 1.08 15.43 4.69
CA ALA A 1 -0.13 14.67 5.07
C ALA A 1 -0.02 14.29 6.54
N ASP A 2 -1.12 14.36 7.27
CA ASP A 2 -1.16 13.95 8.68
C ASP A 2 -1.32 12.42 8.82
N ILE A 3 -1.85 11.77 7.78
CA ILE A 3 -2.10 10.33 7.72
C ILE A 3 -1.54 9.77 6.40
N CYS A 4 -0.73 8.72 6.48
CA CYS A 4 -0.28 7.88 5.38
C CYS A 4 -1.23 6.68 5.25
N GLN A 5 -2.27 6.81 4.42
CA GLN A 5 -3.22 5.72 4.11
C GLN A 5 -2.76 5.02 2.84
N LEU A 6 -2.00 3.94 3.00
CA LEU A 6 -1.37 3.19 1.91
C LEU A 6 -1.38 1.69 2.20
N GLY A 7 -1.08 0.87 1.19
CA GLY A 7 -0.97 -0.57 1.37
C GLY A 7 0.13 -0.97 2.37
N MET A 8 -0.01 -2.15 2.96
CA MET A 8 0.99 -2.74 3.87
C MET A 8 2.38 -2.88 3.25
N ASP A 9 2.47 -3.00 1.92
CA ASP A 9 3.74 -3.06 1.18
C ASP A 9 4.56 -1.76 1.24
N GLN A 10 3.92 -0.62 1.48
CA GLN A 10 4.57 0.69 1.64
C GLN A 10 4.99 0.98 3.10
N ARG A 11 4.80 0.04 4.03
CA ARG A 11 5.08 0.26 5.47
C ARG A 11 6.53 0.69 5.72
N LYS A 12 7.51 0.10 5.01
CA LYS A 12 8.94 0.41 5.23
C LYS A 12 9.27 1.87 4.97
N VAL A 13 8.81 2.43 3.84
CA VAL A 13 9.06 3.84 3.51
C VAL A 13 8.29 4.78 4.44
N ASN A 14 7.07 4.40 4.87
CA ASN A 14 6.30 5.18 5.83
C ASN A 14 6.98 5.22 7.21
N VAL A 15 7.60 4.12 7.65
CA VAL A 15 8.41 4.09 8.88
C VAL A 15 9.64 4.97 8.74
N LEU A 16 10.35 4.90 7.62
CA LEU A 16 11.49 5.78 7.32
C LEU A 16 11.10 7.26 7.39
N ALA A 17 9.93 7.63 6.88
CA ALA A 17 9.43 9.01 6.97
C ALA A 17 9.22 9.46 8.43
N ARG A 18 8.85 8.54 9.33
CA ARG A 18 8.74 8.83 10.77
C ARG A 18 10.09 8.94 11.45
N GLU A 19 11.04 8.07 11.11
CA GLU A 19 12.42 8.13 11.60
C GLU A 19 13.09 9.45 11.16
N TYR A 20 12.88 9.85 9.91
CA TYR A 20 13.37 11.13 9.41
C TYR A 20 12.79 12.32 10.20
N CYS A 21 11.53 12.24 10.65
CA CYS A 21 10.96 13.27 11.51
C CYS A 21 11.70 13.39 12.86
N ASP A 22 12.27 12.30 13.38
CA ASP A 22 13.13 12.35 14.57
C ASP A 22 14.43 13.09 14.31
N ASP A 23 15.09 12.81 13.18
CA ASP A 23 16.35 13.44 12.78
C ASP A 23 16.21 14.96 12.64
N ILE A 24 15.12 15.42 12.01
CA ILE A 24 14.83 16.85 11.83
C ILE A 24 14.09 17.49 13.03
N LYS A 25 13.90 16.74 14.13
CA LYS A 25 13.18 17.18 15.35
C LYS A 25 11.75 17.70 15.08
N ARG A 26 11.09 17.13 14.07
CA ARG A 26 9.70 17.45 13.74
C ARG A 26 8.76 16.74 14.70
N LYS A 27 8.05 17.53 15.52
CA LYS A 27 7.07 17.02 16.49
C LYS A 27 5.88 16.31 15.84
N ASN A 28 5.42 16.82 14.71
CA ASN A 28 4.26 16.27 14.00
C ASN A 28 4.71 15.17 13.04
N LYS A 29 4.76 13.94 13.55
CA LYS A 29 5.02 12.72 12.77
C LYS A 29 3.73 12.24 12.08
N PRO A 30 3.81 11.79 10.82
CA PRO A 30 2.63 11.28 10.11
C PRO A 30 2.14 9.97 10.75
N ILE A 31 0.82 9.82 10.90
CA ILE A 31 0.17 8.59 11.34
C ILE A 31 0.20 7.59 10.18
N ILE A 32 0.63 6.36 10.42
CA ILE A 32 0.64 5.31 9.40
C ILE A 32 -0.62 4.47 9.56
N LEU A 33 -1.52 4.54 8.57
CA LEU A 33 -2.75 3.75 8.51
C LEU A 33 -2.66 2.78 7.33
N SER A 34 -1.96 1.66 7.53
CA SER A 34 -1.75 0.67 6.48
C SER A 34 -2.93 -0.28 6.34
N HIS A 35 -3.46 -0.43 5.12
CA HIS A 35 -4.51 -1.42 4.81
C HIS A 35 -3.92 -2.71 4.23
N HIS A 36 -4.65 -3.82 4.39
CA HIS A 36 -4.25 -5.13 3.86
C HIS A 36 -4.17 -5.13 2.32
N MET A 37 -3.27 -5.94 1.77
CA MET A 37 -3.15 -6.09 0.32
C MET A 37 -4.22 -7.06 -0.18
N LEU A 38 -4.99 -6.67 -1.19
CA LEU A 38 -5.95 -7.59 -1.82
C LEU A 38 -5.19 -8.73 -2.52
N LEU A 39 -5.64 -9.96 -2.27
CA LEU A 39 -5.12 -11.17 -2.89
C LEU A 39 -5.39 -11.17 -4.40
N GLY A 40 -4.55 -11.87 -5.15
CA GLY A 40 -4.80 -12.14 -6.57
C GLY A 40 -5.83 -13.26 -6.75
N LEU A 41 -6.44 -13.32 -7.93
CA LEU A 41 -7.45 -14.33 -8.26
C LEU A 41 -6.87 -15.75 -8.46
N GLN A 42 -5.59 -15.87 -8.82
CA GLN A 42 -4.99 -17.18 -9.05
C GLN A 42 -4.46 -17.80 -7.76
N GLN A 43 -4.34 -19.14 -7.76
CA GLN A 43 -3.81 -19.89 -6.62
C GLN A 43 -2.38 -19.45 -6.29
N GLY A 44 -2.15 -19.12 -5.02
CA GLY A 44 -0.82 -18.73 -4.51
C GLY A 44 -0.44 -17.26 -4.74
N GLN A 45 -1.35 -16.43 -5.28
CA GLN A 45 -1.09 -15.01 -5.46
C GLN A 45 -1.44 -14.19 -4.21
N GLU A 46 -0.42 -13.83 -3.44
CA GLU A 46 -0.56 -13.01 -2.23
C GLU A 46 -0.94 -11.54 -2.50
N LYS A 47 -0.87 -11.09 -3.76
CA LYS A 47 -1.13 -9.70 -4.13
C LYS A 47 -1.63 -9.60 -5.57
N MET A 48 -2.73 -8.88 -5.75
CA MET A 48 -3.20 -8.45 -7.06
C MET A 48 -2.19 -7.49 -7.72
N SER A 49 -1.84 -7.71 -8.99
CA SER A 49 -0.85 -6.87 -9.68
C SER A 49 -1.15 -6.66 -11.16
N LYS A 50 -0.78 -5.50 -11.69
CA LYS A 50 -0.86 -5.21 -13.14
C LYS A 50 0.07 -6.08 -13.98
N SER A 51 1.06 -6.72 -13.35
CA SER A 51 2.02 -7.58 -14.04
C SER A 51 1.39 -8.87 -14.57
N ASP A 52 0.31 -9.32 -13.93
CA ASP A 52 -0.50 -10.45 -14.40
C ASP A 52 -1.95 -9.97 -14.58
N PRO A 53 -2.38 -9.66 -15.81
CA PRO A 53 -3.74 -9.20 -16.09
C PRO A 53 -4.83 -10.17 -15.64
N SER A 54 -4.52 -11.47 -15.56
CA SER A 54 -5.49 -12.49 -15.11
C SER A 54 -5.56 -12.66 -13.59
N SER A 55 -4.70 -11.94 -12.85
CA SER A 55 -4.71 -11.90 -11.38
C SER A 55 -5.68 -10.88 -10.80
N SER A 56 -6.21 -9.98 -11.63
CA SER A 56 -6.89 -8.76 -11.21
C SER A 56 -8.15 -8.50 -12.03
N ILE A 57 -9.18 -7.93 -11.39
CA ILE A 57 -10.31 -7.30 -12.08
C ILE A 57 -9.96 -5.82 -12.23
N PHE A 58 -10.01 -5.30 -13.45
CA PHE A 58 -9.76 -3.90 -13.73
C PHE A 58 -11.05 -3.09 -13.63
N MET A 59 -10.92 -1.80 -13.34
CA MET A 59 -12.06 -0.88 -13.22
C MET A 59 -12.80 -0.67 -14.55
N GLU A 60 -12.18 -1.07 -15.65
CA GLU A 60 -12.64 -0.89 -17.03
C GLU A 60 -13.10 -2.23 -17.64
N ASP A 61 -13.11 -3.33 -16.87
CA ASP A 61 -13.59 -4.62 -17.36
C ASP A 61 -15.09 -4.54 -17.71
N GLU A 62 -15.47 -5.12 -18.85
CA GLU A 62 -16.87 -5.21 -19.28
C GLU A 62 -17.59 -6.34 -18.53
N GLU A 63 -18.87 -6.14 -18.22
CA GLU A 63 -19.73 -7.23 -17.77
C GLU A 63 -19.97 -8.20 -18.94
N VAL A 64 -19.68 -9.49 -18.72
CA VAL A 64 -19.96 -10.57 -19.67
C VAL A 64 -21.36 -11.12 -19.45
#